data_AF-A0A2S9FEU1-F1
#
_entry.id   AF-A0A2S9FEU1-F1
#
_cell.length_a   1.000
_cell.length_b   1.000
_cell.length_c   1.000
_cell.angle_alpha   90.00
_cell.angle_beta   90.00
_cell.angle_gamma   90.00
#
_symmetry.space_group_name_H-M   'P 1'
#
loop_
_entity.id
_entity.type
_entity.pdbx_description
1 polymer ?
#
loop_
_entity_poly.entity_id
_entity_poly.type
_entity_poly.pdbx_seq_one_letter_code
_entity_poly.pdbx_strand_id
1 'polypeptide(L)'
;DDSLIVAAHISADSSTPHIGPGDRIPYTPPFGVALAAWDTAAAQQAWLRRGGDATLVRRLEAVLTTTRKRGFDVDWTTPAMAQAAALVVHLQREGVPTQVAEIMDRLLVECTAVGLLPDDDPSRLAQPVATVAAPVLDRQGHATHLIAVHPLRPLSGKEIRALGRHVADVAAALSDQQARTEASSRRARGSRRTRA
;
A
#
# COMPACT_ATOMS: atom_id res chain seq x y z
N ASP A 1 16.03 -3.57 7.49
CA ASP A 1 15.06 -2.67 6.84
C ASP A 1 13.66 -3.26 6.87
N ASP A 2 12.69 -2.42 7.16
CA ASP A 2 11.28 -2.81 7.19
C ASP A 2 10.81 -3.14 5.76
N SER A 3 10.01 -4.19 5.63
CA SER A 3 9.51 -4.67 4.34
C SER A 3 8.09 -5.20 4.46
N LEU A 4 7.31 -4.99 3.41
CA LEU A 4 6.08 -5.72 3.16
C LEU A 4 6.46 -7.09 2.59
N ILE A 5 5.80 -8.14 3.07
CA ILE A 5 6.03 -9.51 2.59
C ILE A 5 4.77 -9.98 1.90
N VAL A 6 4.91 -10.54 0.70
CA VAL A 6 3.80 -11.15 -0.01
C VAL A 6 3.51 -12.49 0.64
N ALA A 7 2.37 -12.57 1.34
CA ALA A 7 1.96 -13.79 2.03
C ALA A 7 1.33 -14.81 1.06
N ALA A 8 0.57 -14.32 0.08
CA ALA A 8 -0.10 -15.13 -0.92
C ALA A 8 -0.27 -14.31 -2.21
N HIS A 9 -0.32 -15.01 -3.34
CA HIS A 9 -0.56 -14.41 -4.64
C HIS A 9 -1.41 -15.36 -5.48
N ILE A 10 -2.40 -14.82 -6.19
CA ILE A 10 -3.24 -15.56 -7.14
C ILE A 10 -3.13 -14.81 -8.46
N SER A 11 -2.67 -15.51 -9.50
CA SER A 11 -2.61 -14.95 -10.86
C SER A 11 -3.64 -15.63 -11.75
N ALA A 12 -4.31 -14.86 -12.59
CA ALA A 12 -5.17 -15.38 -13.67
C ALA A 12 -4.34 -15.98 -14.81
N ASP A 13 -3.06 -15.59 -14.93
CA ASP A 13 -2.13 -16.05 -15.94
C ASP A 13 -0.88 -16.65 -15.28
N SER A 14 -0.58 -17.91 -15.60
CA SER A 14 0.63 -18.59 -15.12
C SER A 14 1.92 -18.07 -15.77
N SER A 15 1.81 -17.26 -16.82
CA SER A 15 2.94 -16.72 -17.58
C SER A 15 3.49 -15.39 -17.05
N THR A 16 2.81 -14.76 -16.08
CA THR A 16 3.25 -13.50 -15.47
C THR A 16 3.72 -13.69 -14.01
N PRO A 17 4.94 -14.19 -13.76
CA PRO A 17 5.54 -14.09 -12.44
C PRO A 17 6.23 -12.73 -12.30
N HIS A 18 5.72 -11.87 -11.42
CA HIS A 18 6.47 -10.68 -10.99
C HIS A 18 6.58 -10.55 -9.48
N ILE A 19 5.62 -11.10 -8.71
CA ILE A 19 5.63 -11.12 -7.25
C ILE A 19 4.97 -12.42 -6.76
N GLY A 20 5.66 -13.20 -5.94
CA GLY A 20 5.21 -14.46 -5.36
C GLY A 20 5.33 -14.50 -3.83
N PRO A 21 4.77 -15.53 -3.17
CA PRO A 21 4.88 -15.68 -1.72
C PRO A 21 6.35 -15.66 -1.25
N GLY A 22 6.64 -14.80 -0.26
CA GLY A 22 7.99 -14.60 0.28
C GLY A 22 8.74 -13.40 -0.31
N ASP A 23 8.28 -12.86 -1.44
CA ASP A 23 8.87 -11.64 -2.01
C ASP A 23 8.69 -10.45 -1.08
N ARG A 24 9.69 -9.56 -1.09
CA ARG A 24 9.79 -8.42 -0.19
C ARG A 24 9.71 -7.12 -0.97
N ILE A 25 8.78 -6.26 -0.58
CA ILE A 25 8.66 -4.90 -1.09
C ILE A 25 9.18 -3.96 0.00
N PRO A 26 10.05 -2.98 -0.31
CA PRO A 26 10.51 -2.00 0.67
C PRO A 26 9.35 -1.29 1.36
N TYR A 27 9.39 -1.15 2.69
CA TYR A 27 8.38 -0.35 3.41
C TYR A 27 8.85 1.12 3.54
N THR A 28 8.82 1.80 2.39
CA THR A 28 9.20 3.21 2.23
C THR A 28 8.40 3.82 1.08
N PRO A 29 8.06 5.12 1.12
CA PRO A 29 7.39 5.78 0.00
C PRO A 29 8.09 5.51 -1.36
N PRO A 30 7.33 5.29 -2.45
CA PRO A 30 5.86 5.31 -2.53
C PRO A 30 5.18 4.02 -2.04
N PHE A 31 5.94 2.99 -1.65
CA PHE A 31 5.40 1.70 -1.27
C PHE A 31 4.84 1.68 0.16
N GLY A 32 3.76 0.92 0.34
CA GLY A 32 3.16 0.72 1.65
C GLY A 32 2.27 1.86 2.13
N VAL A 33 1.81 2.75 1.25
CA VAL A 33 0.81 3.80 1.56
C VAL A 33 -0.42 3.20 2.27
N ALA A 34 -0.96 2.09 1.75
CA ALA A 34 -2.10 1.41 2.37
C ALA A 34 -1.82 0.90 3.79
N LEU A 35 -0.59 0.51 4.12
CA LEU A 35 -0.21 0.08 5.47
C LEU A 35 -0.03 1.31 6.37
N ALA A 36 0.80 2.27 5.92
CA ALA A 36 1.13 3.51 6.63
C ALA A 36 -0.10 4.37 6.95
N ALA A 37 -1.12 4.31 6.10
CA ALA A 37 -2.37 5.05 6.30
C ALA A 37 -3.14 4.56 7.53
N TRP A 38 -3.03 3.29 7.96
CA TRP A 38 -3.66 2.75 9.17
C TRP A 38 -2.67 2.29 10.23
N ASP A 39 -1.39 2.58 10.07
CA ASP A 39 -0.37 2.22 11.03
C ASP A 39 -0.48 3.08 12.32
N THR A 40 0.27 2.68 13.35
CA THR A 40 0.47 3.50 14.54
C THR A 40 1.08 4.85 14.18
N ALA A 41 0.79 5.89 14.98
CA ALA A 41 1.34 7.23 14.73
C ALA A 41 2.88 7.22 14.66
N ALA A 42 3.56 6.43 15.49
CA ALA A 42 5.01 6.33 15.49
C ALA A 42 5.56 5.71 14.19
N ALA A 43 4.95 4.61 13.72
CA ALA A 43 5.37 3.93 12.51
C ALA A 43 5.02 4.72 11.25
N GLN A 44 3.86 5.39 11.22
CA GLN A 44 3.49 6.32 10.16
C GLN A 44 4.50 7.46 10.04
N GLN A 45 4.91 8.06 11.16
CA GLN A 45 5.93 9.13 11.17
C GLN A 45 7.31 8.59 10.74
N ALA A 46 7.67 7.36 11.10
CA ALA A 46 8.89 6.73 10.61
C ALA A 46 8.86 6.51 9.10
N TRP A 47 7.73 6.07 8.54
CA TRP A 47 7.54 5.89 7.11
C TRP A 47 7.60 7.23 6.36
N LEU A 48 6.95 8.29 6.87
CA LEU A 48 6.99 9.63 6.28
C LEU A 48 8.42 10.18 6.21
N ARG A 49 9.21 10.03 7.27
CA ARG A 49 10.61 10.48 7.29
C ARG A 49 11.51 9.80 6.26
N ARG A 50 11.16 8.59 5.81
CA ARG A 50 11.88 7.91 4.72
C ARG A 50 11.55 8.52 3.35
N GLY A 51 10.48 9.32 3.26
CA GLY A 51 10.07 10.03 2.06
C GLY A 51 10.91 11.25 1.68
N GLY A 52 11.99 11.56 2.40
CA GLY A 52 12.91 12.64 2.00
C GLY A 52 12.52 14.01 2.57
N ASP A 53 12.37 15.01 1.70
CA ASP A 53 12.22 16.41 2.12
C ASP A 53 10.84 16.76 2.71
N ALA A 54 10.75 17.94 3.34
CA ALA A 54 9.52 18.41 3.99
C ALA A 54 8.34 18.63 3.02
N THR A 55 8.62 18.96 1.75
CA THR A 55 7.57 19.18 0.74
C THR A 55 6.92 17.86 0.37
N LEU A 56 7.73 16.83 0.15
CA LEU A 56 7.28 15.49 -0.16
C LEU A 56 6.59 14.86 1.06
N VAL A 57 7.11 15.03 2.27
CA VAL A 57 6.43 14.59 3.51
C VAL A 57 5.01 15.15 3.61
N ARG A 58 4.82 16.46 3.41
CA ARG A 58 3.47 17.07 3.44
C ARG A 58 2.53 16.49 2.38
N ARG A 59 3.04 16.17 1.20
CA ARG A 59 2.25 15.51 0.15
C ARG A 59 1.86 14.09 0.55
N LEU A 60 2.81 13.34 1.11
CA LEU A 60 2.57 12.00 1.60
C LEU A 60 1.51 12.01 2.73
N GLU A 61 1.55 12.96 3.67
CA GLU A 61 0.51 13.13 4.70
C GLU A 61 -0.90 13.32 4.09
N ALA A 62 -1.00 14.14 3.04
CA ALA A 62 -2.25 14.33 2.32
C ALA A 62 -2.70 13.05 1.57
N VAL A 63 -1.75 12.28 1.03
CA VAL A 63 -2.01 10.97 0.42
C VAL A 63 -2.54 9.99 1.47
N LEU A 64 -1.89 9.89 2.64
CA LEU A 64 -2.34 9.03 3.74
C LEU A 64 -3.75 9.41 4.19
N THR A 65 -4.04 10.71 4.32
CA THR A 65 -5.37 11.22 4.68
C THR A 65 -6.42 10.84 3.65
N THR A 66 -6.11 11.02 2.36
CA THR A 66 -7.01 10.67 1.25
C THR A 66 -7.26 9.17 1.19
N THR A 67 -6.21 8.36 1.33
CA THR A 67 -6.25 6.90 1.44
C THR A 67 -7.15 6.44 2.59
N ARG A 68 -7.00 7.02 3.79
CA ARG A 68 -7.90 6.71 4.92
C ARG A 68 -9.34 7.07 4.63
N LYS A 69 -9.58 8.26 4.05
CA LYS A 69 -10.94 8.73 3.73
C LYS A 69 -11.65 7.83 2.72
N ARG A 70 -10.94 7.33 1.71
CA ARG A 70 -11.52 6.47 0.66
C ARG A 70 -11.58 4.98 1.05
N GLY A 71 -10.78 4.54 2.01
CA GLY A 71 -10.78 3.16 2.51
C GLY A 71 -9.87 2.19 1.75
N PHE A 72 -9.17 2.67 0.71
CA PHE A 72 -8.23 1.90 -0.10
C PHE A 72 -7.12 2.82 -0.62
N ASP A 73 -6.08 2.22 -1.16
CA ASP A 73 -4.94 2.86 -1.80
C ASP A 73 -4.93 2.56 -3.30
N VAL A 74 -4.35 3.48 -4.07
CA VAL A 74 -4.14 3.33 -5.51
C VAL A 74 -2.69 3.64 -5.80
N ASP A 75 -1.95 2.61 -6.21
CA ASP A 75 -0.58 2.72 -6.66
C ASP A 75 -0.54 2.92 -8.17
N TRP A 76 -0.05 4.08 -8.57
CA TRP A 76 0.15 4.48 -9.96
C TRP A 76 1.56 4.15 -10.47
N THR A 77 2.41 3.61 -9.60
CA THR A 77 3.79 3.26 -9.91
C THR A 77 3.81 2.02 -10.79
N THR A 78 3.94 2.23 -12.10
CA THR A 78 4.05 1.09 -13.03
C THR A 78 5.21 0.16 -12.64
N PRO A 79 5.17 -1.15 -12.97
CA PRO A 79 6.27 -2.05 -12.67
C PRO A 79 7.64 -1.56 -13.18
N ALA A 80 7.67 -0.89 -14.33
CA ALA A 80 8.89 -0.27 -14.87
C ALA A 80 9.41 0.87 -13.97
N MET A 81 8.52 1.71 -13.44
CA MET A 81 8.89 2.77 -12.49
C MET A 81 9.38 2.18 -11.17
N ALA A 82 8.74 1.12 -10.68
CA ALA A 82 9.15 0.43 -9.46
C ALA A 82 10.52 -0.26 -9.62
N GLN A 83 10.77 -0.91 -10.76
CA GLN A 83 12.07 -1.51 -11.09
C GLN A 83 13.17 -0.47 -11.21
N ALA A 84 12.90 0.66 -11.88
CA ALA A 84 13.82 1.78 -11.94
C ALA A 84 14.13 2.34 -10.54
N ALA A 85 13.12 2.50 -9.69
CA ALA A 85 13.29 2.93 -8.30
C ALA A 85 14.16 1.96 -7.49
N ALA A 86 13.88 0.66 -7.59
CA ALA A 86 14.59 -0.39 -6.85
C ALA A 86 16.06 -0.51 -7.28
N LEU A 87 16.33 -0.44 -8.59
CA LEU A 87 17.69 -0.47 -9.12
C LEU A 87 18.51 0.73 -8.61
N VAL A 88 17.90 1.91 -8.52
CA VAL A 88 18.56 3.10 -7.99
C VAL A 88 18.81 3.01 -6.49
N VAL A 89 17.85 2.52 -5.69
CA VAL A 89 18.07 2.28 -4.25
C VAL A 89 19.22 1.29 -4.02
N HIS A 90 19.31 0.27 -4.87
CA HIS A 90 20.43 -0.67 -4.85
C HIS A 90 21.76 0.04 -5.17
N LEU A 91 21.79 0.88 -6.20
CA LEU A 91 22.97 1.65 -6.59
C LEU A 91 23.33 2.75 -5.58
N GLN A 92 22.37 3.34 -4.84
CA GLN A 92 22.61 4.38 -3.82
C GLN A 92 23.51 3.87 -2.68
N ARG A 93 23.54 2.56 -2.46
CA ARG A 93 24.45 1.91 -1.51
C ARG A 93 25.89 1.85 -2.03
N GLU A 94 26.10 2.02 -3.34
CA GLU A 94 27.40 2.00 -4.01
C GLU A 94 27.86 3.39 -4.51
N GLY A 95 27.01 4.41 -4.40
CA GLY A 95 27.28 5.80 -4.79
C GLY A 95 26.59 6.18 -6.11
N VAL A 96 25.53 6.99 -6.02
CA VAL A 96 24.69 7.38 -7.17
C VAL A 96 24.95 8.82 -7.62
N PRO A 97 24.99 9.09 -8.94
CA PRO A 97 24.98 10.45 -9.47
C PRO A 97 23.69 11.22 -9.10
N THR A 98 23.82 12.44 -8.61
CA THR A 98 22.72 13.32 -8.14
C THR A 98 21.54 13.43 -9.12
N GLN A 99 21.81 13.44 -10.43
CA GLN A 99 20.79 13.56 -11.47
C GLN A 99 19.76 12.41 -11.47
N VAL A 100 20.17 11.22 -11.04
CA VAL A 100 19.28 10.06 -10.96
C VAL A 100 18.35 10.18 -9.75
N ALA A 101 18.85 10.70 -8.61
CA ALA A 101 18.02 11.00 -7.44
C ALA A 101 16.95 12.06 -7.76
N GLU A 102 17.30 13.11 -8.52
CA GLU A 102 16.36 14.16 -8.91
C GLU A 102 15.26 13.68 -9.87
N ILE A 103 15.55 12.70 -10.75
CA ILE A 103 14.52 12.07 -11.58
C ILE A 103 13.55 11.29 -10.68
N MET A 104 14.07 10.57 -9.68
CA MET A 104 13.26 9.81 -8.74
C MET A 104 12.35 10.69 -7.90
N ASP A 105 12.87 11.81 -7.37
CA ASP A 105 12.06 12.78 -6.64
C ASP A 105 10.90 13.28 -7.50
N ARG A 106 11.16 13.55 -8.79
CA ARG A 106 10.11 13.95 -9.73
C ARG A 106 9.06 12.85 -9.96
N LEU A 107 9.46 11.60 -10.13
CA LEU A 107 8.52 10.49 -10.29
C LEU A 107 7.68 10.26 -9.02
N LEU A 108 8.30 10.36 -7.84
CA LEU A 108 7.60 10.24 -6.57
C LEU A 108 6.62 11.40 -6.35
N VAL A 109 7.02 12.61 -6.74
CA VAL A 109 6.14 13.78 -6.79
C VAL A 109 4.96 13.55 -7.73
N GLU A 110 5.19 12.97 -8.91
CA GLU A 110 4.12 12.66 -9.86
C GLU A 110 3.15 11.62 -9.30
N CYS A 111 3.65 10.49 -8.77
CA CYS A 111 2.82 9.46 -8.15
C CYS A 111 1.98 10.00 -6.98
N THR A 112 2.58 10.82 -6.11
CA THR A 112 1.86 11.43 -4.99
C THR A 112 0.85 12.46 -5.46
N ALA A 113 1.15 13.26 -6.48
CA ALA A 113 0.22 14.21 -7.06
C ALA A 113 -1.00 13.48 -7.67
N VAL A 114 -0.78 12.41 -8.42
CA VAL A 114 -1.86 11.60 -9.00
C VAL A 114 -2.72 10.94 -7.92
N GLY A 115 -2.09 10.49 -6.82
CA GLY A 115 -2.79 9.97 -5.64
C GLY A 115 -3.66 10.98 -4.88
N LEU A 116 -3.46 12.29 -5.12
CA LEU A 116 -4.25 13.38 -4.54
C LEU A 116 -5.39 13.86 -5.45
N LEU A 117 -5.42 13.43 -6.71
CA LEU A 117 -6.47 13.84 -7.65
C LEU A 117 -7.81 13.17 -7.29
N PRO A 118 -8.93 13.91 -7.37
CA PRO A 118 -10.26 13.33 -7.21
C PRO A 118 -10.49 12.19 -8.22
N ASP A 119 -11.04 11.07 -7.74
CA ASP A 119 -11.33 9.94 -8.63
C ASP A 119 -12.61 10.19 -9.46
N ASP A 120 -13.50 11.07 -9.02
CA ASP A 120 -14.83 11.31 -9.60
C ASP A 120 -14.89 12.35 -10.70
N ASP A 121 -13.77 12.95 -11.07
CA ASP A 121 -13.68 13.85 -12.22
C ASP A 121 -13.95 13.06 -13.53
N PRO A 122 -15.09 13.30 -14.21
CA PRO A 122 -15.43 12.59 -15.44
C PRO A 122 -14.56 13.02 -16.63
N SER A 123 -13.83 14.13 -16.52
CA SER A 123 -12.89 14.61 -17.54
C SER A 123 -11.51 13.96 -17.43
N ARG A 124 -11.27 13.21 -16.34
CA ARG A 124 -9.99 12.54 -16.11
C ARG A 124 -9.80 11.38 -17.09
N LEU A 125 -8.71 11.46 -17.85
CA LEU A 125 -8.27 10.37 -18.71
C LEU A 125 -7.93 9.11 -17.90
N ALA A 126 -8.15 7.94 -18.51
CA ALA A 126 -7.75 6.68 -17.91
C ALA A 126 -6.23 6.67 -17.67
N GLN A 127 -5.82 6.24 -16.48
CA GLN A 127 -4.42 6.28 -16.05
C GLN A 127 -3.96 4.87 -15.66
N PRO A 128 -2.69 4.50 -15.96
CA PRO A 128 -2.17 3.19 -15.65
C PRO A 128 -2.15 2.97 -14.13
N VAL A 129 -2.87 1.94 -13.67
CA VAL A 129 -2.91 1.55 -12.26
C VAL A 129 -2.13 0.26 -12.07
N ALA A 130 -1.14 0.29 -11.19
CA ALA A 130 -0.34 -0.86 -10.85
C ALA A 130 -1.03 -1.73 -9.79
N THR A 131 -1.50 -1.09 -8.71
CA THR A 131 -2.11 -1.80 -7.59
C THR A 131 -3.29 -1.01 -7.02
N VAL A 132 -4.34 -1.71 -6.62
CA VAL A 132 -5.38 -1.21 -5.72
C VAL A 132 -5.37 -2.07 -4.48
N ALA A 133 -5.19 -1.48 -3.31
CA ALA A 133 -5.03 -2.22 -2.05
C ALA A 133 -5.90 -1.68 -0.93
N ALA A 134 -6.42 -2.54 -0.08
CA ALA A 134 -7.15 -2.14 1.12
C ALA A 134 -6.64 -2.90 2.37
N PRO A 135 -6.68 -2.26 3.54
CA PRO A 135 -6.11 -2.83 4.75
C PRO A 135 -7.06 -3.84 5.41
N VAL A 136 -6.48 -4.93 5.92
CA VAL A 136 -7.11 -5.79 6.91
C VAL A 136 -6.70 -5.31 8.28
N LEU A 137 -7.67 -4.87 9.08
CA LEU A 137 -7.45 -4.23 10.36
C LEU A 137 -7.52 -5.22 11.52
N ASP A 138 -6.70 -5.00 12.54
CA ASP A 138 -6.90 -5.58 13.86
C ASP A 138 -8.02 -4.86 14.63
N ARG A 139 -8.24 -5.27 15.89
CA ARG A 139 -9.28 -4.66 16.74
C ARG A 139 -8.97 -3.23 17.17
N GLN A 140 -7.71 -2.86 17.13
CA GLN A 140 -7.21 -1.53 17.45
C GLN A 140 -7.35 -0.59 16.24
N GLY A 141 -7.76 -1.13 15.09
CA GLY A 141 -7.90 -0.39 13.84
C GLY A 141 -6.58 -0.21 13.11
N HIS A 142 -5.55 -0.99 13.45
CA HIS A 142 -4.27 -0.97 12.78
C HIS A 142 -4.22 -1.99 11.65
N ALA A 143 -3.60 -1.62 10.54
CA ALA A 143 -3.42 -2.54 9.43
C ALA A 143 -2.42 -3.65 9.76
N THR A 144 -2.85 -4.89 9.55
CA THR A 144 -2.02 -6.11 9.76
C THR A 144 -1.61 -6.75 8.44
N HIS A 145 -2.49 -6.69 7.44
CA HIS A 145 -2.29 -7.20 6.10
C HIS A 145 -2.93 -6.25 5.09
N LEU A 146 -2.56 -6.41 3.83
CA LEU A 146 -3.19 -5.72 2.71
C LEU A 146 -3.80 -6.76 1.78
N ILE A 147 -5.02 -6.53 1.33
CA ILE A 147 -5.56 -7.21 0.15
C ILE A 147 -5.31 -6.31 -1.04
N ALA A 148 -4.62 -6.83 -2.05
CA ALA A 148 -4.23 -6.08 -3.23
C ALA A 148 -4.70 -6.78 -4.50
N VAL A 149 -5.08 -5.98 -5.49
CA VAL A 149 -5.35 -6.41 -6.86
C VAL A 149 -4.41 -5.63 -7.77
N HIS A 150 -3.89 -6.29 -8.80
CA HIS A 150 -2.94 -5.71 -9.76
C HIS A 150 -3.57 -5.63 -11.16
N PRO A 151 -4.30 -4.56 -11.49
CA PRO A 151 -4.95 -4.42 -12.80
C PRO A 151 -3.95 -4.31 -13.95
N LEU A 152 -2.80 -3.68 -13.72
CA LEU A 152 -1.72 -3.46 -14.68
C LEU A 152 -2.18 -2.88 -16.02
N ARG A 153 -3.20 -2.02 -15.98
CA ARG A 153 -3.82 -1.39 -17.15
C ARG A 153 -4.33 0.01 -16.83
N PRO A 154 -4.58 0.85 -17.85
CA PRO A 154 -5.31 2.08 -17.66
C PRO A 154 -6.70 1.84 -17.08
N LEU A 155 -7.04 2.56 -16.02
CA LEU A 155 -8.36 2.60 -15.39
C LEU A 155 -8.90 4.03 -15.41
N SER A 156 -10.19 4.17 -15.72
CA SER A 156 -10.94 5.40 -15.46
C SER A 156 -11.19 5.58 -13.97
N GLY A 157 -11.47 6.81 -13.53
CA GLY A 157 -11.82 7.09 -12.14
C GLY A 157 -13.01 6.28 -11.62
N LYS A 158 -14.01 6.00 -12.48
CA LYS A 158 -15.16 5.16 -12.14
C LYS A 158 -14.74 3.70 -11.89
N GLU A 159 -13.88 3.14 -12.71
CA GLU A 159 -13.35 1.78 -12.54
C GLU A 159 -12.52 1.69 -11.26
N ILE A 160 -11.67 2.68 -10.97
CA ILE A 160 -10.86 2.74 -9.75
C ILE A 160 -11.75 2.71 -8.51
N ARG A 161 -12.80 3.52 -8.48
CA ARG A 161 -13.75 3.52 -7.35
C ARG A 161 -14.49 2.20 -7.20
N ALA A 162 -14.91 1.59 -8.31
CA ALA A 162 -15.61 0.31 -8.27
C ALA A 162 -14.70 -0.80 -7.74
N LEU A 163 -13.48 -0.89 -8.27
CA LEU A 163 -12.48 -1.87 -7.83
C LEU A 163 -12.06 -1.61 -6.38
N GLY A 164 -11.74 -0.37 -6.03
CA GLY A 164 -11.31 0.03 -4.69
C GLY A 164 -12.35 -0.28 -3.63
N ARG A 165 -13.64 0.01 -3.88
CA ARG A 165 -14.73 -0.40 -2.98
C ARG A 165 -14.80 -1.91 -2.82
N HIS A 166 -14.73 -2.66 -3.92
CA HIS A 166 -14.79 -4.10 -3.85
C HIS A 166 -13.66 -4.70 -3.02
N VAL A 167 -12.42 -4.21 -3.22
CA VAL A 167 -11.25 -4.64 -2.44
C VAL A 167 -11.40 -4.24 -0.96
N ALA A 168 -11.89 -3.03 -0.68
CA ALA A 168 -12.16 -2.57 0.69
C ALA A 168 -13.23 -3.40 1.40
N ASP A 169 -14.32 -3.75 0.72
CA ASP A 169 -15.39 -4.58 1.27
C ASP A 169 -14.88 -5.98 1.65
N VAL A 170 -14.04 -6.58 0.79
CA VAL A 170 -13.38 -7.86 1.07
C VAL A 170 -12.43 -7.75 2.26
N ALA A 171 -11.60 -6.71 2.31
CA ALA A 171 -10.67 -6.49 3.41
C ALA A 171 -11.39 -6.24 4.75
N ALA A 172 -12.52 -5.52 4.74
CA ALA A 172 -13.36 -5.31 5.89
C ALA A 172 -13.97 -6.63 6.40
N ALA A 173 -14.47 -7.48 5.50
CA ALA A 173 -14.99 -8.80 5.87
C ALA A 173 -13.92 -9.69 6.53
N LEU A 174 -12.67 -9.63 6.05
CA LEU A 174 -11.54 -10.33 6.66
C LEU A 174 -11.16 -9.75 8.03
N SER A 175 -11.22 -8.43 8.18
CA SER A 175 -10.99 -7.75 9.47
C SER A 175 -11.97 -8.25 10.54
N ASP A 176 -13.25 -8.37 10.18
CA ASP A 176 -14.28 -8.92 11.05
C ASP A 176 -14.05 -10.39 11.41
N GLN A 177 -13.60 -11.20 10.44
CA GLN A 177 -13.26 -12.61 10.67
C GLN A 177 -12.06 -12.74 11.62
N GLN A 178 -11.02 -11.95 11.44
CA GLN A 178 -9.85 -11.90 12.32
C GLN A 178 -10.26 -11.56 13.75
N ALA A 179 -11.08 -10.51 13.93
CA ALA A 179 -11.63 -10.14 15.23
C ALA A 179 -12.45 -11.27 15.87
N ARG A 180 -13.26 -12.02 15.12
CA ARG A 180 -14.00 -13.17 15.68
C ARG A 180 -13.06 -14.28 16.16
N THR A 181 -12.08 -14.66 15.35
CA THR A 181 -11.13 -15.73 15.67
C THR A 181 -10.30 -15.42 16.93
N GLU A 182 -9.82 -14.18 17.04
CA GLU A 182 -9.08 -13.74 18.22
C GLU A 182 -9.91 -13.79 19.51
N ALA A 183 -11.20 -13.44 19.45
CA ALA A 183 -12.09 -13.45 20.61
C ALA A 183 -12.32 -14.89 21.10
N SER A 184 -12.55 -15.81 20.17
CA SER A 184 -12.70 -17.24 20.44
C SER A 184 -11.45 -17.84 21.08
N SER A 185 -10.26 -17.51 20.56
CA SER A 185 -8.98 -18.01 21.11
C SER A 185 -8.68 -17.49 22.53
N ARG A 186 -9.13 -16.26 22.86
CA ARG A 186 -9.00 -15.68 24.22
C ARG A 186 -9.94 -16.35 25.21
N ARG A 187 -11.20 -16.59 24.84
CA ARG A 187 -12.17 -17.33 25.67
C ARG A 187 -11.66 -18.74 26.00
N ALA A 188 -11.10 -19.45 25.01
CA ALA A 188 -10.52 -20.77 25.22
C ALA A 188 -9.32 -20.77 26.18
N ARG A 189 -8.47 -19.73 26.15
CA ARG A 189 -7.34 -19.56 27.08
C ARG A 189 -7.75 -19.15 28.49
N GLY A 190 -8.75 -18.27 28.63
CA GLY A 190 -9.28 -17.88 29.94
C GLY A 190 -9.91 -19.05 30.70
N SER A 191 -10.67 -19.90 30.00
CA SER A 191 -11.31 -21.08 30.57
C SER A 191 -10.30 -22.13 31.09
N ARG A 192 -9.13 -22.25 30.46
CA ARG A 192 -8.05 -23.14 30.93
C ARG A 192 -7.32 -22.61 32.17
N ARG A 193 -7.25 -21.30 32.37
CA ARG A 193 -6.58 -20.68 33.53
C ARG A 193 -7.44 -20.70 34.80
N THR A 194 -8.76 -20.72 34.70
CA THR A 194 -9.69 -20.84 35.84
C THR A 194 -9.91 -22.28 36.31
N ARG A 195 -9.32 -23.27 35.63
CA ARG A 195 -9.42 -24.70 35.96
C ARG A 195 -8.13 -25.29 36.56
N ALA A 196 -7.11 -24.45 36.79
CA ALA A 196 -5.87 -24.79 37.46
C ALA A 196 -5.82 -24.03 38.80
#